data_AF-A0A8T5UJH5-F1
#
_entry.id   AF-A0A8T5UJH5-F1
#
_cell.length_a   1.000
_cell.length_b   1.000
_cell.length_c   1.000
_cell.angle_alpha   90.00
_cell.angle_beta   90.00
_cell.angle_gamma   90.00
#
_symmetry.space_group_name_H-M   'P 1'
#
loop_
_entity.id
_entity.type
_entity.pdbx_description
1 polymer ?
#
loop_
_entity_poly.entity_id
_entity_poly.type
_entity_poly.pdbx_seq_one_letter_code
_entity_poly.pdbx_strand_id
1 'polypeptide(L)'
;VLFKKKKNLLLLPPTFSPNNLKAYLKADWNGMKDQYNKCYSPFVSADIVANGDVAPCHVFYDLVMGNLHEQSISEIWNGSRYTKFRNMMKQQTFMPICSGCCILYLSGKKARKRKE
;
A
#
# COMPACT_ATOMS: atom_id res chain seq x y z
N VAL A 1 41.26 -7.65 -15.13
CA VAL A 1 40.49 -7.65 -13.86
C VAL A 1 39.04 -7.32 -14.18
N LEU A 2 38.16 -8.32 -14.23
CA LEU A 2 36.73 -8.14 -14.53
C LEU A 2 36.04 -7.52 -13.32
N PHE A 3 35.63 -6.26 -13.42
CA PHE A 3 34.75 -5.63 -12.43
C PHE A 3 33.41 -6.39 -12.38
N LYS A 4 33.21 -7.25 -11.37
CA LYS A 4 31.91 -7.86 -11.08
C LYS A 4 30.91 -6.73 -10.83
N LYS A 5 29.98 -6.50 -11.76
CA LYS A 5 28.83 -5.60 -11.55
C LYS A 5 28.13 -6.00 -10.25
N LYS A 6 28.14 -5.12 -9.24
CA LYS A 6 27.30 -5.28 -8.04
C LYS A 6 25.85 -5.30 -8.50
N LYS A 7 25.13 -6.39 -8.25
CA LYS A 7 23.68 -6.45 -8.46
C LYS A 7 23.02 -5.76 -7.28
N ASN A 8 22.25 -4.71 -7.55
CA ASN A 8 21.39 -4.10 -6.55
C ASN A 8 20.11 -4.93 -6.46
N LEU A 9 19.84 -5.49 -5.28
CA LEU A 9 18.63 -6.27 -5.02
C LEU A 9 17.65 -5.42 -4.22
N LEU A 10 16.49 -5.12 -4.81
CA LEU A 10 15.36 -4.51 -4.13
C LEU A 10 14.40 -5.62 -3.67
N LEU A 11 14.12 -5.68 -2.38
CA LEU A 11 13.14 -6.59 -1.79
C LEU A 11 11.93 -5.82 -1.28
N LEU A 12 10.74 -6.36 -1.53
CA LEU A 12 9.45 -5.83 -1.07
C LEU A 12 8.67 -7.02 -0.48
N PRO A 13 8.72 -7.28 0.83
CA PRO A 13 9.24 -6.43 1.91
C PRO A 13 10.77 -6.24 1.89
N PRO A 14 11.29 -5.10 2.38
CA PRO A 14 12.73 -4.83 2.45
C PRO A 14 13.38 -5.59 3.62
N THR A 15 13.35 -6.92 3.54
CA THR A 15 13.77 -7.84 4.59
C THR A 15 14.75 -8.88 4.06
N PHE A 16 15.86 -9.06 4.78
CA PHE A 16 16.84 -10.13 4.50
C PHE A 16 16.81 -11.23 5.57
N SER A 17 15.91 -11.11 6.55
CA SER A 17 15.77 -12.11 7.61
C SER A 17 14.99 -13.32 7.09
N PRO A 18 15.55 -14.55 7.13
CA PRO A 18 14.84 -15.75 6.69
C PRO A 18 13.53 -15.98 7.45
N ASN A 19 13.51 -15.69 8.75
CA ASN A 19 12.32 -15.86 9.59
C ASN A 19 11.21 -14.87 9.19
N ASN A 20 11.58 -13.61 8.94
CA ASN A 20 10.61 -12.60 8.51
C ASN A 20 10.07 -12.88 7.11
N LEU A 21 10.94 -13.33 6.19
CA LEU A 21 10.54 -13.76 4.86
C LEU A 21 9.61 -14.99 4.92
N LYS A 22 9.90 -15.96 5.80
CA LYS A 22 9.04 -17.13 6.02
C LYS A 22 7.66 -16.72 6.57
N ALA A 23 7.60 -15.74 7.48
CA ALA A 23 6.35 -15.20 7.99
C ALA A 23 5.54 -14.52 6.87
N TYR A 24 6.19 -13.66 6.08
CA TYR A 24 5.58 -13.00 4.92
C TYR A 24 5.00 -14.00 3.90
N LEU A 25 5.79 -15.00 3.50
CA LEU A 25 5.36 -16.02 2.52
C LEU A 25 4.20 -16.89 3.02
N LYS A 26 4.03 -17.00 4.35
CA LYS A 26 2.91 -17.70 4.98
C LYS A 26 1.71 -16.81 5.28
N ALA A 27 1.77 -15.51 4.91
CA ALA A 27 0.82 -14.50 5.34
C ALA A 27 0.66 -14.40 6.88
N ASP A 28 1.69 -14.79 7.64
CA ASP A 28 1.75 -14.60 9.08
C ASP A 28 2.24 -13.17 9.38
N TRP A 29 1.32 -12.21 9.30
CA TRP A 29 1.63 -10.81 9.50
C TRP A 29 2.11 -10.53 10.93
N ASN A 30 1.57 -11.22 11.93
CA ASN A 30 1.95 -11.06 13.34
C ASN A 30 3.37 -11.56 13.62
N GLY A 31 3.84 -12.57 12.87
CA GLY A 31 5.22 -13.04 12.92
C GLY A 31 6.23 -12.09 12.25
N MET A 32 5.78 -11.09 11.49
CA MET A 32 6.67 -10.11 10.87
C MET A 32 7.16 -9.04 11.87
N LYS A 33 8.46 -8.75 11.84
CA LYS A 33 9.12 -7.75 12.70
C LYS A 33 9.20 -6.36 12.08
N ASP A 34 9.05 -6.24 10.77
CA ASP A 34 9.19 -5.01 9.98
C ASP A 34 7.85 -4.55 9.39
N GLN A 35 6.78 -4.72 10.16
CA GLN A 35 5.44 -4.28 9.80
C GLN A 35 5.40 -2.77 9.51
N TYR A 36 4.57 -2.41 8.54
CA TYR A 36 4.21 -1.04 8.23
C TYR A 36 2.82 -0.78 8.79
N ASN A 37 2.56 0.44 9.27
CA ASN A 37 1.26 0.80 9.84
C ASN A 37 0.63 2.04 9.18
N LYS A 38 1.29 2.60 8.15
CA LYS A 38 0.75 3.67 7.32
C LYS A 38 1.10 3.43 5.85
N CYS A 39 0.12 3.61 4.97
CA CYS A 39 0.30 3.68 3.52
C CYS A 39 -0.10 5.07 3.05
N TYR A 40 0.79 5.77 2.34
CA TYR A 40 0.50 7.12 1.86
C TYR A 40 -0.21 7.15 0.50
N SER A 41 -0.16 6.06 -0.27
CA SER A 41 -0.73 6.01 -1.64
C SER A 41 -2.17 6.54 -1.74
N PRO A 42 -3.13 6.11 -0.90
CA PRO A 42 -4.50 6.63 -0.97
C PRO A 42 -4.69 8.12 -0.73
N PHE A 43 -3.68 8.79 -0.16
CA PHE A 43 -3.72 10.19 0.24
C PHE A 43 -3.01 11.11 -0.74
N VAL A 44 -2.19 10.56 -1.64
CA VAL A 44 -1.36 11.35 -2.57
C VAL A 44 -1.57 10.97 -4.03
N SER A 45 -2.23 9.86 -4.31
CA SER A 45 -2.53 9.41 -5.68
C SER A 45 -3.93 8.81 -5.81
N ALA A 46 -4.43 8.84 -7.04
CA ALA A 46 -5.62 8.13 -7.50
C ALA A 46 -5.24 7.37 -8.78
N ASP A 47 -5.82 6.20 -8.96
CA ASP A 47 -5.69 5.44 -10.20
C ASP A 47 -6.96 5.63 -11.02
N ILE A 48 -6.80 5.84 -12.33
CA ILE A 48 -7.91 6.00 -13.27
C ILE A 48 -7.79 4.86 -14.27
N VAL A 49 -8.83 4.03 -14.36
CA VAL A 49 -8.90 2.94 -15.34
C VAL A 49 -9.64 3.37 -16.61
N ALA A 50 -9.52 2.59 -17.68
CA ALA A 50 -9.91 3.00 -19.04
C ALA A 50 -11.41 3.33 -19.21
N ASN A 51 -12.28 2.79 -18.35
CA ASN A 51 -13.72 3.07 -18.35
C ASN A 51 -14.09 4.33 -17.53
N GLY A 52 -13.10 5.10 -17.08
CA GLY A 52 -13.29 6.32 -16.29
C GLY A 52 -13.43 6.10 -14.79
N ASP A 53 -13.46 4.86 -14.30
CA ASP A 53 -13.52 4.61 -12.85
C ASP A 53 -12.24 5.07 -12.16
N VAL A 54 -12.43 5.70 -11.01
CA VAL A 54 -11.35 6.17 -10.14
C VAL A 54 -11.23 5.24 -8.95
N ALA A 55 -10.04 4.73 -8.69
CA ALA A 55 -9.73 3.85 -7.58
C ALA A 55 -8.72 4.49 -6.62
N PRO A 56 -8.74 4.13 -5.31
CA PRO A 56 -7.88 4.74 -4.31
C PRO A 56 -6.45 4.19 -4.31
N CYS A 57 -6.21 3.08 -5.00
CA CYS A 57 -4.92 2.39 -5.07
C CYS A 57 -4.92 1.40 -6.23
N HIS A 58 -3.75 1.17 -6.81
CA HIS A 58 -3.48 0.19 -7.87
C HIS A 58 -3.99 -1.24 -7.60
N VAL A 59 -4.09 -1.63 -6.33
CA VAL A 59 -4.52 -2.99 -5.95
C VAL A 59 -6.04 -3.12 -5.85
N PHE A 60 -6.79 -2.01 -5.90
CA PHE A 60 -8.23 -1.96 -5.58
C PHE A 60 -9.08 -1.36 -6.70
N TYR A 61 -8.96 -1.87 -7.93
CA TYR A 61 -9.79 -1.40 -9.06
C TYR A 61 -11.27 -1.77 -8.93
N ASP A 62 -11.59 -2.76 -8.11
CA ASP A 62 -12.94 -3.11 -7.68
C ASP A 62 -13.54 -2.09 -6.68
N LEU A 63 -12.70 -1.35 -5.96
CA LEU A 63 -13.12 -0.31 -5.03
C LEU A 63 -13.25 1.05 -5.72
N VAL A 64 -14.32 1.20 -6.50
CA VAL A 64 -14.60 2.44 -7.24
C VAL A 64 -14.92 3.59 -6.27
N MET A 65 -14.31 4.76 -6.48
CA MET A 65 -14.52 6.00 -5.73
C MET A 65 -15.45 6.97 -6.45
N GLY A 66 -15.57 6.84 -7.77
CA GLY A 66 -16.41 7.63 -8.67
C GLY A 66 -16.00 7.37 -10.11
N ASN A 67 -16.69 7.97 -11.08
CA ASN A 67 -16.40 7.84 -12.50
C ASN A 67 -16.26 9.22 -13.17
N LEU A 68 -15.22 9.40 -13.99
CA LEU A 68 -14.90 10.68 -14.64
C LEU A 68 -15.87 11.09 -15.76
N HIS A 69 -16.73 10.17 -16.23
CA HIS A 69 -17.82 10.50 -17.14
C HIS A 69 -19.01 11.17 -16.42
N GLU A 70 -19.06 11.09 -15.08
CA GLU A 70 -20.16 11.60 -14.25
C GLU A 70 -19.75 12.76 -13.35
N GLN A 71 -18.51 12.77 -12.86
CA GLN A 71 -18.01 13.71 -11.86
C GLN A 71 -16.60 14.17 -12.20
N SER A 72 -16.25 15.42 -11.84
CA SER A 72 -14.86 15.87 -11.93
C SER A 72 -13.97 15.14 -10.93
N ILE A 73 -12.67 15.04 -11.25
CA ILE A 73 -11.70 14.41 -10.35
C ILE A 73 -11.67 15.07 -8.95
N SER A 74 -11.91 16.39 -8.88
CA SER A 74 -11.95 17.13 -7.61
C SER A 74 -13.15 16.71 -6.75
N GLU A 75 -14.32 16.53 -7.35
CA GLU A 75 -15.53 16.07 -6.66
C GLU A 75 -15.35 14.65 -6.15
N ILE A 76 -14.78 13.76 -6.96
CA ILE A 76 -14.50 12.37 -6.55
C ILE A 76 -13.49 12.35 -5.41
N TRP A 77 -12.35 13.05 -5.56
CA TRP A 77 -11.25 13.07 -4.60
C TRP A 77 -11.67 13.58 -3.21
N ASN A 78 -12.51 14.62 -3.18
CA ASN A 78 -13.05 15.21 -1.96
C ASN A 78 -14.39 14.58 -1.54
N GLY A 79 -14.89 13.61 -2.30
CA GLY A 79 -16.16 12.96 -2.09
C GLY A 79 -16.21 12.08 -0.84
N SER A 80 -17.44 11.68 -0.49
CA SER A 80 -17.70 10.88 0.71
C SER A 80 -17.03 9.50 0.68
N ARG A 81 -16.95 8.86 -0.49
CA ARG A 81 -16.31 7.53 -0.68
C ARG A 81 -14.82 7.58 -0.34
N TYR A 82 -14.09 8.53 -0.94
CA TYR A 82 -12.66 8.73 -0.64
C TYR A 82 -12.43 9.14 0.81
N THR A 83 -13.26 10.05 1.35
CA THR A 83 -13.17 10.50 2.74
C THR A 83 -13.36 9.33 3.71
N LYS A 84 -14.38 8.49 3.48
CA LYS A 84 -14.63 7.28 4.28
C LYS A 84 -13.45 6.31 4.23
N PHE A 85 -12.95 6.02 3.03
CA PHE A 85 -11.82 5.12 2.84
C PHE A 85 -10.55 5.62 3.54
N ARG A 86 -10.20 6.91 3.35
CA ARG A 86 -9.04 7.54 3.99
C ARG A 86 -9.16 7.58 5.51
N ASN A 87 -10.35 7.81 6.06
CA ASN A 87 -10.58 7.79 7.50
C ASN A 87 -10.40 6.38 8.09
N MET A 88 -10.91 5.35 7.41
CA MET A 88 -10.65 3.96 7.77
C MET A 88 -9.14 3.65 7.77
N MET A 89 -8.42 4.05 6.71
CA MET A 89 -6.98 3.83 6.61
C MET A 89 -6.17 4.60 7.67
N LYS A 90 -6.63 5.78 8.11
CA LYS A 90 -6.00 6.56 9.20
C LYS A 90 -6.12 5.86 10.56
N GLN A 91 -7.20 5.13 10.80
CA GLN A 91 -7.44 4.37 12.03
C GLN A 91 -6.58 3.09 12.14
N GLN A 92 -5.59 2.92 11.25
CA GLN A 92 -4.71 1.74 11.15
C GLN A 92 -5.45 0.44 10.82
N THR A 93 -6.69 0.55 10.32
CA THR A 93 -7.47 -0.59 9.82
C THR A 93 -7.08 -0.83 8.37
N PHE A 94 -5.95 -1.52 8.16
CA PHE A 94 -5.57 -1.97 6.84
C PHE A 94 -6.52 -3.05 6.33
N MET A 95 -6.72 -3.04 5.01
CA MET A 95 -7.34 -4.18 4.37
C MET A 95 -6.38 -5.37 4.42
N PRO A 96 -6.86 -6.62 4.52
CA PRO A 96 -6.00 -7.80 4.67
C PRO A 96 -4.89 -7.90 3.61
N ILE A 97 -5.17 -7.47 2.38
CA ILE A 97 -4.21 -7.48 1.27
C ILE A 97 -3.07 -6.45 1.42
N CYS A 98 -3.27 -5.39 2.21
CA CYS A 98 -2.28 -4.31 2.32
C CYS A 98 -0.94 -4.81 2.89
N SER A 99 -0.96 -5.73 3.86
CA SER A 99 0.25 -6.26 4.49
C SER A 99 1.16 -7.01 3.51
N GLY A 100 0.60 -7.55 2.43
CA GLY A 100 1.33 -8.20 1.33
C GLY A 100 1.62 -7.28 0.13
N CYS A 101 1.22 -6.02 0.19
CA CYS A 101 1.26 -5.13 -0.96
C CYS A 101 2.65 -4.51 -1.16
N CYS A 102 3.18 -4.59 -2.39
CA CYS A 102 4.44 -3.95 -2.75
C CYS A 102 4.40 -2.42 -2.58
N ILE A 103 3.26 -1.79 -2.86
CA ILE A 103 3.05 -0.34 -2.69
C ILE A 103 3.16 0.09 -1.23
N LEU A 104 2.76 -0.77 -0.27
CA LEU A 104 2.94 -0.48 1.15
C LEU A 104 4.44 -0.30 1.49
N TYR A 105 5.31 -1.11 0.89
CA TYR A 105 6.74 -1.04 1.15
C TYR A 105 7.44 0.11 0.41
N LEU A 106 6.88 0.54 -0.73
CA LEU A 106 7.39 1.67 -1.53
C LEU A 106 6.91 3.03 -1.02
N SER A 107 5.68 3.10 -0.53
CA SER A 107 4.97 4.34 -0.20
C SER A 107 4.48 4.40 1.24
N GLY A 108 4.87 3.46 2.10
CA GLY A 108 4.45 3.41 3.49
C GLY A 108 5.53 3.80 4.48
N LYS A 109 5.12 3.93 5.76
CA LYS A 109 6.02 4.16 6.89
C LYS A 109 6.07 2.92 7.78
N LYS A 110 7.29 2.44 8.07
CA LYS A 110 7.53 1.37 9.05
C LYS A 110 6.94 1.75 10.40
N ALA A 111 6.32 0.78 11.07
CA ALA A 111 5.85 0.97 12.44
C ALA A 111 7.05 1.24 13.36
N ARG A 112 6.95 2.24 14.25
CA ARG A 112 7.90 2.36 15.35
C ARG A 112 7.65 1.19 16.29
N LYS A 113 8.69 0.42 16.62
CA LYS A 113 8.64 -0.46 17.80
C LYS A 113 8.25 0.41 18.99
N ARG A 114 7.11 0.12 19.65
CA ARG A 114 6.90 0.66 20.99
C ARG A 114 8.02 0.06 21.83
N LYS A 115 8.80 0.91 22.50
CA LYS A 115 9.62 0.42 23.61
C LYS A 115 8.61 -0.07 24.64
N GLU A 116 8.64 -1.37 24.92
CA GLU A 116 8.09 -1.92 26.15
C GLU A 116 8.78 -1.25 27.35
#